data_AF-A0A3A0CZK4-F1
#
_entry.id   AF-A0A3A0CZK4-F1
#
_cell.length_a   1.000
_cell.length_b   1.000
_cell.length_c   1.000
_cell.angle_alpha   90.00
_cell.angle_beta   90.00
_cell.angle_gamma   90.00
#
_symmetry.space_group_name_H-M   'P 1'
#
loop_
_entity.id
_entity.type
_entity.pdbx_description
1 polymer ?
#
loop_
_entity_poly.entity_id
_entity_poly.type
_entity_poly.pdbx_seq_one_letter_code
_entity_poly.pdbx_strand_id
1 'polypeptide(L)'
;MGFAIMVSTTAAVAAPTVTTTHSGSSTGLAGSLVSGDLLSGLIATELPGDKGWHPANPASGNSLHPNGLPAFTDDVNNTGLAGLLNDFPGAGTPAKIIRYDLAAAADIRQIQILSGNDGADGRVFSTTAIRYSADGGGTYAPLGYFHSDPLGTVNTGTWRSTLVDITDDSGPVLASGVTNLIFEFYAVDNTQGQYRDPFDGVNPFTGVDDGLNAAIASPLIWEINAVAIPEPAACVLLACGIAAAARLRRAQQRTV
;
A
#
# COMPACT_ATOMS: atom_id res chain seq x y z
N MET A 1 38.26 -41.12 12.79
CA MET A 1 36.96 -40.48 13.11
C MET A 1 36.89 -39.18 12.32
N GLY A 2 36.07 -39.12 11.27
CA GLY A 2 35.93 -37.92 10.44
C GLY A 2 34.81 -37.03 10.99
N PHE A 3 35.13 -35.77 11.28
CA PHE A 3 34.18 -34.76 11.74
C PHE A 3 33.55 -34.11 10.50
N ALA A 4 32.26 -34.35 10.25
CA ALA A 4 31.51 -33.68 9.20
C ALA A 4 30.97 -32.35 9.73
N ILE A 5 31.43 -31.23 9.17
CA ILE A 5 30.90 -29.89 9.44
C ILE A 5 29.74 -29.68 8.46
N MET A 6 28.50 -29.72 8.95
CA MET A 6 27.33 -29.29 8.18
C MET A 6 27.21 -27.77 8.29
N VAL A 7 27.44 -27.09 7.17
CA VAL A 7 27.17 -25.66 7.03
C VAL A 7 25.72 -25.53 6.59
N SER A 8 24.83 -25.08 7.48
CA SER A 8 23.47 -24.71 7.10
C SER A 8 23.48 -23.31 6.50
N THR A 9 23.31 -23.19 5.19
CA THR A 9 23.04 -21.89 4.56
C THR A 9 21.54 -21.65 4.64
N THR A 10 21.10 -20.79 5.55
CA THR A 10 19.76 -20.19 5.46
C THR A 10 19.76 -19.30 4.22
N ALA A 11 18.90 -19.58 3.25
CA ALA A 11 18.70 -18.66 2.14
C ALA A 11 18.28 -17.30 2.72
N ALA A 12 18.92 -16.22 2.28
CA ALA A 12 18.45 -14.89 2.59
C ALA A 12 17.03 -14.78 2.00
N VAL A 13 16.04 -14.65 2.87
CA VAL A 13 14.68 -14.33 2.44
C VAL A 13 14.74 -12.90 1.94
N ALA A 14 14.38 -12.70 0.68
CA ALA A 14 14.31 -11.37 0.10
C ALA A 14 13.40 -10.46 0.91
N ALA A 15 13.77 -9.20 1.01
CA ALA A 15 13.04 -8.23 1.80
C ALA A 15 12.28 -7.29 0.87
N PRO A 16 11.00 -7.01 1.17
CA PRO A 16 10.29 -5.93 0.48
C PRO A 16 11.10 -4.64 0.48
N THR A 17 11.20 -4.01 -0.68
CA THR A 17 11.85 -2.72 -0.90
C THR A 17 10.81 -1.64 -1.10
N VAL A 18 11.09 -0.45 -0.58
CA VAL A 18 10.22 0.73 -0.69
C VAL A 18 10.92 1.80 -1.51
N THR A 19 10.19 2.38 -2.45
CA THR A 19 10.57 3.64 -3.10
C THR A 19 9.46 4.66 -2.92
N THR A 20 9.84 5.93 -2.81
CA THR A 20 8.90 7.01 -2.55
C THR A 20 9.07 8.10 -3.58
N THR A 21 7.95 8.58 -4.12
CA THR A 21 7.91 9.70 -5.05
C THR A 21 7.01 10.79 -4.49
N HIS A 22 7.48 12.04 -4.53
CA HIS A 22 6.69 13.20 -4.12
C HIS A 22 6.31 14.07 -5.31
N SER A 23 5.21 14.80 -5.14
CA SER A 23 4.79 15.85 -6.07
C SER A 23 4.44 17.12 -5.32
N GLY A 24 4.74 18.27 -5.94
CA GLY A 24 4.31 19.58 -5.46
C GLY A 24 2.86 19.93 -5.79
N SER A 25 2.17 19.08 -6.55
CA SER A 25 0.73 19.14 -6.83
C SER A 25 0.03 17.93 -6.22
N SER A 26 -1.17 18.11 -5.64
CA SER A 26 -1.98 17.00 -5.12
C SER A 26 -2.36 16.00 -6.23
N THR A 27 -2.47 16.47 -7.47
CA THR A 27 -2.79 15.62 -8.63
C THR A 27 -1.57 15.14 -9.42
N GLY A 28 -0.35 15.54 -9.01
CA GLY A 28 0.85 15.30 -9.83
C GLY A 28 1.28 13.83 -9.92
N LEU A 29 0.71 12.95 -9.09
CA LEU A 29 0.97 11.50 -9.09
C LEU A 29 -0.22 10.68 -9.61
N ALA A 30 -1.27 11.33 -10.14
CA ALA A 30 -2.46 10.65 -10.66
C ALA A 30 -2.12 9.64 -11.78
N GLY A 31 -1.13 9.96 -12.62
CA GLY A 31 -0.67 9.08 -13.70
C GLY A 31 0.13 7.86 -13.23
N SER A 32 0.48 7.79 -11.95
CA SER A 32 1.18 6.65 -11.35
C SER A 32 0.22 5.62 -10.74
N LEU A 33 -1.08 5.94 -10.65
CA LEU A 33 -2.11 5.02 -10.18
C LEU A 33 -2.36 3.93 -11.23
N VAL A 34 -2.53 2.70 -10.75
CA VAL A 34 -2.87 1.55 -11.58
C VAL A 34 -4.37 1.37 -11.52
N SER A 35 -5.06 1.43 -12.66
CA SER A 35 -6.48 1.12 -12.71
C SER A 35 -6.70 -0.38 -12.93
N GLY A 36 -7.74 -0.92 -12.30
CA GLY A 36 -8.12 -2.33 -12.42
C GLY A 36 -7.13 -3.30 -11.76
N ASP A 37 -6.51 -2.89 -10.65
CA ASP A 37 -5.71 -3.79 -9.82
C ASP A 37 -6.61 -4.71 -8.95
N LEU A 38 -6.01 -5.50 -8.05
CA LEU A 38 -6.74 -6.48 -7.24
C LEU A 38 -7.71 -5.85 -6.25
N LEU A 39 -7.51 -4.58 -5.88
CA LEU A 39 -8.34 -3.84 -4.94
C LEU A 39 -9.38 -2.95 -5.60
N SER A 40 -9.24 -2.63 -6.89
CA SER A 40 -10.14 -1.71 -7.61
C SER A 40 -11.61 -2.05 -7.39
N GLY A 41 -12.35 -1.09 -6.82
CA GLY A 41 -13.77 -1.18 -6.50
C GLY A 41 -14.14 -2.02 -5.27
N LEU A 42 -13.17 -2.62 -4.56
CA LEU A 42 -13.43 -3.34 -3.31
C LEU A 42 -13.64 -2.35 -2.16
N ILE A 43 -14.61 -2.63 -1.30
CA ILE A 43 -14.80 -1.86 -0.07
C ILE A 43 -14.20 -2.66 1.08
N ALA A 44 -13.23 -2.07 1.78
CA ALA A 44 -12.59 -2.72 2.90
C ALA A 44 -13.56 -2.97 4.06
N THR A 45 -13.20 -3.90 4.94
CA THR A 45 -13.82 -4.08 6.26
C THR A 45 -12.96 -3.42 7.33
N GLU A 46 -13.54 -2.54 8.14
CA GLU A 46 -12.88 -1.98 9.33
C GLU A 46 -12.72 -3.07 10.41
N LEU A 47 -11.53 -3.17 11.00
CA LEU A 47 -11.21 -4.20 11.99
C LEU A 47 -11.20 -3.65 13.42
N PRO A 48 -11.31 -4.52 14.46
CA PRO A 48 -11.18 -4.09 15.84
C PRO A 48 -9.88 -3.31 16.11
N GLY A 49 -9.99 -2.20 16.83
CA GLY A 49 -8.87 -1.29 17.10
C GLY A 49 -8.87 -0.04 16.21
N ASP A 50 -9.64 -0.03 15.11
CA ASP A 50 -9.89 1.16 14.29
C ASP A 50 -10.44 2.31 15.13
N LYS A 51 -9.94 3.52 14.88
CA LYS A 51 -10.32 4.74 15.62
C LYS A 51 -11.35 5.59 14.87
N GLY A 52 -11.93 5.05 13.80
CA GLY A 52 -12.88 5.76 12.95
C GLY A 52 -12.20 6.75 12.01
N TRP A 53 -12.92 7.81 11.66
CA TRP A 53 -12.46 8.87 10.76
C TRP A 53 -12.29 10.18 11.50
N HIS A 54 -11.47 11.08 10.97
CA HIS A 54 -11.42 12.44 11.47
C HIS A 54 -12.83 13.09 11.40
N PRO A 55 -13.23 13.91 12.39
CA PRO A 55 -14.53 14.60 12.36
C PRO A 55 -14.75 15.49 11.12
N ALA A 56 -13.67 15.99 10.52
CA ALA A 56 -13.74 16.79 9.30
C ALA A 56 -13.87 15.95 8.02
N ASN A 57 -13.58 14.65 8.06
CA ASN A 57 -13.82 13.77 6.92
C ASN A 57 -15.34 13.59 6.75
N PRO A 58 -15.90 13.79 5.54
CA PRO A 58 -17.31 13.51 5.26
C PRO A 58 -17.76 12.07 5.58
N ALA A 59 -16.82 11.12 5.65
CA ALA A 59 -17.07 9.75 6.07
C ALA A 59 -17.19 9.56 7.60
N SER A 60 -17.02 10.60 8.42
CA SER A 60 -17.07 10.52 9.89
C SER A 60 -18.34 9.91 10.47
N GLY A 61 -19.49 10.11 9.82
CA GLY A 61 -20.76 9.48 10.21
C GLY A 61 -21.08 8.20 9.44
N ASN A 62 -20.32 7.86 8.39
CA ASN A 62 -20.59 6.74 7.51
C ASN A 62 -19.34 6.37 6.70
N SER A 63 -18.67 5.28 7.05
CA SER A 63 -17.48 4.78 6.34
C SER A 63 -17.71 4.44 4.87
N LEU A 64 -18.97 4.20 4.46
CA LEU A 64 -19.35 3.94 3.06
C LEU A 64 -19.61 5.21 2.26
N HIS A 65 -19.43 6.40 2.84
CA HIS A 65 -19.41 7.64 2.08
C HIS A 65 -18.31 7.57 1.01
N PRO A 66 -18.47 8.14 -0.20
CA PRO A 66 -17.45 8.08 -1.25
C PRO A 66 -16.05 8.51 -0.78
N ASN A 67 -15.95 9.56 0.03
CA ASN A 67 -14.68 10.03 0.64
C ASN A 67 -14.12 9.15 1.78
N GLY A 68 -14.75 8.01 2.08
CA GLY A 68 -14.39 7.04 3.12
C GLY A 68 -13.65 5.83 2.53
N LEU A 69 -14.08 4.62 2.90
CA LEU A 69 -13.46 3.38 2.43
C LEU A 69 -13.47 3.22 0.90
N PRO A 70 -14.54 3.62 0.16
CA PRO A 70 -14.54 3.52 -1.30
C PRO A 70 -13.43 4.34 -1.99
N ALA A 71 -13.02 5.48 -1.40
CA ALA A 71 -11.98 6.33 -1.97
C ALA A 71 -10.58 5.72 -1.91
N PHE A 72 -10.36 4.59 -1.23
CA PHE A 72 -9.05 3.95 -1.21
C PHE A 72 -8.79 3.06 -2.41
N THR A 73 -9.78 2.81 -3.26
CA THR A 73 -9.68 1.85 -4.36
C THR A 73 -10.56 2.26 -5.54
N ASP A 74 -10.80 3.55 -5.73
CA ASP A 74 -11.73 4.02 -6.77
C ASP A 74 -11.02 4.27 -8.11
N ASP A 75 -9.72 4.00 -8.19
CA ASP A 75 -8.83 4.31 -9.32
C ASP A 75 -8.79 5.82 -9.65
N VAL A 76 -9.21 6.69 -8.73
CA VAL A 76 -9.27 8.13 -8.92
C VAL A 76 -8.25 8.82 -8.02
N ASN A 77 -7.58 9.83 -8.56
CA ASN A 77 -6.76 10.71 -7.73
C ASN A 77 -7.65 11.62 -6.89
N ASN A 78 -7.97 11.17 -5.68
CA ASN A 78 -8.69 11.92 -4.68
C ASN A 78 -7.95 13.19 -4.21
N THR A 79 -8.68 14.15 -3.64
CA THR A 79 -8.16 15.44 -3.14
C THR A 79 -8.98 15.91 -1.93
N GLY A 80 -8.59 17.03 -1.30
CA GLY A 80 -9.33 17.60 -0.18
C GLY A 80 -9.25 16.73 1.07
N LEU A 81 -10.41 16.38 1.65
CA LEU A 81 -10.50 15.64 2.92
C LEU A 81 -10.84 14.14 2.72
N ALA A 82 -10.83 13.66 1.48
CA ALA A 82 -10.99 12.24 1.19
C ALA A 82 -9.90 11.43 1.91
N GLY A 83 -10.32 10.35 2.57
CA GLY A 83 -9.40 9.45 3.25
C GLY A 83 -8.62 10.04 4.43
N LEU A 84 -9.04 11.21 4.96
CA LEU A 84 -8.49 11.78 6.19
C LEU A 84 -8.84 10.87 7.38
N LEU A 85 -7.84 10.21 7.95
CA LEU A 85 -7.99 9.23 9.05
C LEU A 85 -8.13 9.93 10.41
N ASN A 86 -8.39 9.21 11.50
CA ASN A 86 -8.58 9.86 12.79
C ASN A 86 -7.27 10.42 13.41
N ASP A 87 -7.32 11.64 13.93
CA ASP A 87 -6.21 12.23 14.71
C ASP A 87 -6.17 11.60 16.12
N PHE A 88 -5.01 11.65 16.78
CA PHE A 88 -4.75 11.21 18.14
C PHE A 88 -5.11 9.73 18.44
N PRO A 89 -4.67 8.75 17.64
CA PRO A 89 -4.99 7.34 17.92
C PRO A 89 -4.36 6.80 19.21
N GLY A 90 -3.35 7.50 19.74
CA GLY A 90 -2.48 7.06 20.84
C GLY A 90 -1.17 6.47 20.33
N ALA A 91 -0.11 6.58 21.13
CA ALA A 91 1.21 6.07 20.77
C ALA A 91 1.16 4.58 20.39
N GLY A 92 1.80 4.23 19.29
CA GLY A 92 1.88 2.89 18.72
C GLY A 92 0.56 2.30 18.24
N THR A 93 -0.51 3.09 18.19
CA THR A 93 -1.84 2.62 17.78
C THR A 93 -2.15 3.08 16.35
N PRO A 94 -2.64 2.20 15.46
CA PRO A 94 -3.08 2.61 14.14
C PRO A 94 -4.23 3.64 14.21
N ALA A 95 -4.17 4.64 13.33
CA ALA A 95 -5.29 5.54 13.06
C ALA A 95 -6.41 4.84 12.29
N LYS A 96 -6.06 3.88 11.42
CA LYS A 96 -7.00 3.08 10.64
C LYS A 96 -6.53 1.64 10.52
N ILE A 97 -7.46 0.68 10.67
CA ILE A 97 -7.21 -0.75 10.44
C ILE A 97 -8.28 -1.29 9.50
N ILE A 98 -7.87 -1.67 8.29
CA ILE A 98 -8.79 -2.16 7.26
C ILE A 98 -8.31 -3.47 6.66
N ARG A 99 -9.26 -4.30 6.23
CA ARG A 99 -9.02 -5.56 5.53
C ARG A 99 -9.72 -5.57 4.17
N TYR A 100 -9.00 -6.02 3.15
CA TYR A 100 -9.57 -6.40 1.86
C TYR A 100 -9.61 -7.92 1.72
N ASP A 101 -10.73 -8.43 1.23
CA ASP A 101 -10.93 -9.83 0.88
C ASP A 101 -10.88 -9.91 -0.65
N LEU A 102 -9.85 -10.55 -1.21
CA LEU A 102 -9.67 -10.64 -2.65
C LEU A 102 -10.69 -11.61 -3.25
N ALA A 103 -11.14 -11.33 -4.48
CA ALA A 103 -12.12 -12.16 -5.17
C ALA A 103 -11.61 -13.59 -5.45
N ALA A 104 -10.30 -13.75 -5.58
CA ALA A 104 -9.60 -15.02 -5.71
C ALA A 104 -8.19 -14.89 -5.12
N ALA A 105 -7.57 -16.03 -4.80
CA ALA A 105 -6.17 -16.05 -4.41
C ALA A 105 -5.30 -15.50 -5.56
N ALA A 106 -4.38 -14.60 -5.27
CA ALA A 106 -3.54 -13.95 -6.27
C ALA A 106 -2.09 -13.76 -5.80
N ASP A 107 -1.15 -13.80 -6.74
CA ASP A 107 0.22 -13.37 -6.48
C ASP A 107 0.31 -11.85 -6.68
N ILE A 108 0.80 -11.15 -5.66
CA ILE A 108 0.99 -9.71 -5.65
C ILE A 108 2.42 -9.43 -6.11
N ARG A 109 2.56 -8.54 -7.11
CA ARG A 109 3.85 -8.02 -7.57
C ARG A 109 4.28 -6.80 -6.78
N GLN A 110 3.32 -5.95 -6.45
CA GLN A 110 3.56 -4.59 -6.02
C GLN A 110 2.37 -4.06 -5.23
N ILE A 111 2.63 -3.26 -4.20
CA ILE A 111 1.62 -2.47 -3.50
C ILE A 111 1.98 -1.00 -3.63
N GLN A 112 1.00 -0.17 -3.95
CA GLN A 112 1.16 1.28 -3.97
C GLN A 112 0.21 1.94 -2.99
N ILE A 113 0.69 2.94 -2.25
CA ILE A 113 -0.12 3.75 -1.34
C ILE A 113 0.09 5.21 -1.71
N LEU A 114 -0.97 5.87 -2.16
CA LEU A 114 -0.96 7.31 -2.41
C LEU A 114 -1.50 8.02 -1.17
N SER A 115 -0.69 8.91 -0.61
CA SER A 115 -1.12 9.89 0.38
C SER A 115 -1.02 11.30 -0.17
N GLY A 116 -1.80 12.23 0.38
CA GLY A 116 -1.68 13.61 -0.04
C GLY A 116 -2.39 14.62 0.84
N ASN A 117 -1.95 15.87 0.78
CA ASN A 117 -2.53 16.94 1.54
C ASN A 117 -2.43 18.27 0.78
N ASP A 118 -3.58 18.89 0.49
CA ASP A 118 -3.64 20.20 -0.17
C ASP A 118 -3.04 21.33 0.69
N GLY A 119 -2.94 21.13 2.00
CA GLY A 119 -2.23 22.03 2.92
C GLY A 119 -0.71 21.96 2.82
N ALA A 120 -0.17 20.95 2.13
CA ALA A 120 1.27 20.70 1.97
C ALA A 120 2.03 20.56 3.30
N ASP A 121 1.38 20.01 4.32
CA ASP A 121 1.98 19.79 5.64
C ASP A 121 2.50 18.34 5.82
N GLY A 122 2.84 17.93 7.03
CA GLY A 122 3.37 16.58 7.33
C GLY A 122 2.39 15.43 7.06
N ARG A 123 1.10 15.70 6.87
CA ARG A 123 0.07 14.70 6.52
C ARG A 123 0.23 14.10 5.13
N VAL A 124 1.16 14.63 4.32
CA VAL A 124 1.56 14.03 3.06
C VAL A 124 2.32 12.71 3.24
N PHE A 125 2.93 12.50 4.41
CA PHE A 125 3.66 11.27 4.73
C PHE A 125 2.70 10.14 5.11
N SER A 126 3.21 8.92 5.12
CA SER A 126 2.46 7.76 5.58
C SER A 126 3.37 6.71 6.22
N THR A 127 2.82 6.06 7.26
CA THR A 127 3.41 4.89 7.93
C THR A 127 2.39 3.78 7.88
N THR A 128 2.78 2.61 7.39
CA THR A 128 1.86 1.49 7.20
C THR A 128 2.49 0.16 7.56
N ALA A 129 1.83 -0.61 8.43
CA ALA A 129 2.11 -2.04 8.55
C ALA A 129 1.13 -2.81 7.65
N ILE A 130 1.66 -3.79 6.91
CA ILE A 130 0.86 -4.62 6.02
C ILE A 130 0.98 -6.07 6.45
N ARG A 131 -0.16 -6.77 6.49
CA ARG A 131 -0.23 -8.22 6.70
C ARG A 131 -1.03 -8.84 5.58
N TYR A 132 -0.76 -10.10 5.31
CA TYR A 132 -1.50 -10.85 4.31
C TYR A 132 -1.89 -12.23 4.83
N SER A 133 -2.95 -12.79 4.28
CA SER A 133 -3.36 -14.18 4.47
C SER A 133 -3.35 -14.89 3.13
N ALA A 134 -3.00 -16.18 3.13
CA ALA A 134 -3.10 -17.08 1.97
C ALA A 134 -4.04 -18.26 2.23
N ASP A 135 -4.80 -18.23 3.34
CA ASP A 135 -5.66 -19.31 3.83
C ASP A 135 -7.11 -18.87 4.07
N GLY A 136 -7.56 -17.84 3.34
CA GLY A 136 -8.91 -17.31 3.45
C GLY A 136 -9.17 -16.55 4.75
N GLY A 137 -8.13 -15.94 5.32
CA GLY A 137 -8.21 -15.12 6.53
C GLY A 137 -8.11 -15.90 7.83
N GLY A 138 -7.65 -17.16 7.78
CA GLY A 138 -7.41 -18.00 8.96
C GLY A 138 -6.18 -17.56 9.75
N THR A 139 -5.09 -17.24 9.05
CA THR A 139 -3.85 -16.72 9.61
C THR A 139 -3.31 -15.55 8.81
N TYR A 140 -2.61 -14.63 9.48
CA TYR A 140 -2.01 -13.46 8.86
C TYR A 140 -0.51 -13.40 9.15
N ALA A 141 0.28 -13.36 8.08
CA ALA A 141 1.72 -13.15 8.14
C ALA A 141 2.05 -11.66 7.91
N PRO A 142 3.08 -11.12 8.57
CA PRO A 142 3.55 -9.78 8.26
C PRO A 142 4.14 -9.75 6.84
N LEU A 143 3.69 -8.78 6.03
CA LEU A 143 4.40 -8.43 4.80
C LEU A 143 5.56 -7.49 5.12
N GLY A 144 5.29 -6.47 5.95
CA GLY A 144 6.31 -5.52 6.37
C GLY A 144 5.74 -4.30 7.07
N TYR A 145 6.66 -3.43 7.48
CA TYR A 145 6.38 -2.14 8.07
C TYR A 145 7.11 -1.09 7.24
N PHE A 146 6.34 -0.16 6.70
CA PHE A 146 6.77 0.72 5.62
C PHE A 146 6.58 2.18 6.01
N HIS A 147 7.58 2.97 5.65
CA HIS A 147 7.63 4.41 5.84
C HIS A 147 7.74 5.07 4.49
N SER A 148 7.02 6.17 4.29
CA SER A 148 7.20 6.96 3.08
C SER A 148 8.59 7.58 3.04
N ASP A 149 9.14 7.98 4.17
CA ASP A 149 10.39 8.75 4.21
C ASP A 149 11.27 8.35 5.41
N PRO A 150 12.57 8.69 5.41
CA PRO A 150 13.37 8.58 6.61
C PRO A 150 12.79 9.41 7.75
N LEU A 151 12.82 8.87 8.97
CA LEU A 151 12.42 9.60 10.17
C LEU A 151 13.20 10.92 10.29
N GLY A 152 12.52 11.98 10.70
CA GLY A 152 13.07 13.34 10.77
C GLY A 152 12.96 14.14 9.47
N THR A 153 12.53 13.55 8.35
CA THR A 153 12.25 14.29 7.10
C THR A 153 11.21 15.38 7.34
N VAL A 154 11.40 16.57 6.77
CA VAL A 154 10.50 17.72 6.97
C VAL A 154 9.89 18.16 5.64
N ASN A 155 8.56 18.24 5.58
CA ASN A 155 7.85 18.89 4.48
C ASN A 155 7.57 20.36 4.82
N THR A 156 8.31 21.27 4.19
CA THR A 156 8.19 22.72 4.41
C THR A 156 7.18 23.37 3.46
N GLY A 157 6.03 22.74 3.20
CA GLY A 157 5.04 23.26 2.25
C GLY A 157 5.30 22.91 0.79
N THR A 158 6.21 21.97 0.51
CA THR A 158 6.64 21.65 -0.86
C THR A 158 5.86 20.49 -1.44
N TRP A 159 5.63 19.43 -0.66
CA TRP A 159 4.97 18.22 -1.13
C TRP A 159 3.49 18.24 -0.80
N ARG A 160 2.68 17.89 -1.79
CA ARG A 160 1.22 17.79 -1.70
C ARG A 160 0.70 16.38 -1.93
N SER A 161 1.52 15.51 -2.51
CA SER A 161 1.25 14.08 -2.55
C SER A 161 2.54 13.28 -2.51
N THR A 162 2.42 12.06 -1.98
CA THR A 162 3.48 11.08 -1.81
C THR A 162 2.96 9.72 -2.23
N LEU A 163 3.65 9.07 -3.15
CA LEU A 163 3.40 7.69 -3.53
C LEU A 163 4.47 6.80 -2.91
N VAL A 164 4.04 5.85 -2.09
CA VAL A 164 4.87 4.77 -1.57
C VAL A 164 4.68 3.56 -2.47
N ASP A 165 5.77 3.03 -3.02
CA ASP A 165 5.79 1.89 -3.94
C ASP A 165 6.61 0.76 -3.33
N ILE A 166 5.94 -0.36 -3.03
CA ILE A 166 6.47 -1.52 -2.32
C ILE A 166 6.60 -2.68 -3.31
N THR A 167 7.82 -3.18 -3.49
CA THR A 167 8.17 -4.28 -4.41
C THR A 167 9.11 -5.28 -3.75
N ASP A 168 9.37 -6.42 -4.40
CA ASP A 168 10.46 -7.34 -4.02
C ASP A 168 11.63 -7.10 -4.99
N ASP A 169 12.84 -6.86 -4.46
CA ASP A 169 14.04 -6.59 -5.26
C ASP A 169 14.74 -7.86 -5.76
N SER A 170 14.35 -9.02 -5.23
CA SER A 170 14.89 -10.33 -5.60
C SER A 170 14.10 -11.04 -6.70
N GLY A 171 12.86 -10.60 -6.95
CA GLY A 171 11.95 -11.29 -7.85
C GLY A 171 10.63 -10.57 -8.09
N PRO A 172 9.80 -11.09 -9.01
CA PRO A 172 8.55 -10.44 -9.40
C PRO A 172 7.39 -10.66 -8.42
N VAL A 173 7.56 -11.49 -7.38
CA VAL A 173 6.50 -11.86 -6.43
C VAL A 173 6.79 -11.23 -5.07
N LEU A 174 5.98 -10.26 -4.66
CA LEU A 174 6.02 -9.68 -3.33
C LEU A 174 5.33 -10.57 -2.28
N ALA A 175 4.19 -11.16 -2.64
CA ALA A 175 3.47 -12.12 -1.81
C ALA A 175 2.68 -13.10 -2.69
N SER A 176 2.68 -14.38 -2.35
CA SER A 176 2.04 -15.43 -3.17
C SER A 176 0.75 -15.95 -2.56
N GLY A 177 -0.21 -16.29 -3.43
CA GLY A 177 -1.48 -16.93 -3.05
C GLY A 177 -2.30 -16.10 -2.07
N VAL A 178 -2.18 -14.77 -2.11
CA VAL A 178 -2.84 -13.86 -1.18
C VAL A 178 -4.34 -13.92 -1.37
N THR A 179 -5.08 -14.13 -0.29
CA THR A 179 -6.54 -14.08 -0.24
C THR A 179 -7.06 -12.85 0.50
N ASN A 180 -6.26 -12.29 1.43
CA ASN A 180 -6.66 -11.12 2.21
C ASN A 180 -5.44 -10.22 2.48
N LEU A 181 -5.68 -8.91 2.53
CA LEU A 181 -4.70 -7.90 2.93
C LEU A 181 -5.23 -7.09 4.10
N ILE A 182 -4.40 -6.87 5.11
CA ILE A 182 -4.67 -5.93 6.20
C ILE A 182 -3.69 -4.77 6.10
N PHE A 183 -4.22 -3.56 6.17
CA PHE A 183 -3.46 -2.32 6.25
C PHE A 183 -3.70 -1.65 7.60
N GLU A 184 -2.61 -1.34 8.29
CA GLU A 184 -2.59 -0.59 9.54
C GLU A 184 -1.90 0.74 9.28
N PHE A 185 -2.69 1.79 9.10
CA PHE A 185 -2.20 3.15 8.89
C PHE A 185 -1.98 3.81 10.24
N TYR A 186 -0.77 4.30 10.47
CA TYR A 186 -0.41 4.99 11.70
C TYR A 186 -0.51 6.51 11.53
N ALA A 187 -0.59 7.20 12.66
CA ALA A 187 -0.45 8.64 12.69
C ALA A 187 0.93 9.09 12.14
N VAL A 188 0.95 10.32 11.64
CA VAL A 188 2.12 11.10 11.25
C VAL A 188 2.18 12.36 12.13
N ASP A 189 3.33 13.02 12.23
CA ASP A 189 3.39 14.31 12.93
C ASP A 189 3.19 15.47 11.96
N ASN A 190 2.53 16.51 12.45
CA ASN A 190 2.31 17.74 11.71
C ASN A 190 2.72 18.99 12.50
N THR A 191 3.34 18.83 13.67
CA THR A 191 3.66 19.95 14.55
C THR A 191 4.71 20.88 13.92
N GLN A 192 5.54 20.36 13.01
CA GLN A 192 6.47 21.13 12.16
C GLN A 192 6.60 20.57 10.74
N GLY A 193 5.61 19.79 10.29
CA GLY A 193 5.72 19.00 9.06
C GLY A 193 6.83 17.94 9.10
N GLN A 194 7.28 17.54 10.29
CA GLN A 194 8.32 16.55 10.49
C GLN A 194 7.72 15.14 10.50
N TYR A 195 8.32 14.22 9.77
CA TYR A 195 7.97 12.81 9.82
C TYR A 195 8.60 12.15 11.05
N ARG A 196 7.78 11.46 11.84
CA ARG A 196 8.16 10.81 13.10
C ARG A 196 7.66 9.38 13.09
N ASP A 197 8.30 8.53 13.88
CA ASP A 197 7.71 7.23 14.10
C ASP A 197 6.45 7.37 14.99
N PRO A 198 5.52 6.40 14.91
CA PRO A 198 4.26 6.51 15.64
C PRO A 198 4.35 5.99 17.08
N PHE A 199 5.53 5.61 17.58
CA PHE A 199 5.73 5.01 18.89
C PHE A 199 6.34 6.02 19.87
N ASP A 200 6.04 5.85 21.16
CA ASP A 200 6.82 6.50 22.20
C ASP A 200 7.92 5.51 22.63
N GLY A 201 9.17 5.83 22.31
CA GLY A 201 10.32 4.97 22.59
C GLY A 201 10.62 3.99 21.46
N VAL A 202 11.13 2.79 21.82
CA VAL A 202 11.60 1.82 20.82
C VAL A 202 10.45 1.30 19.96
N ASN A 203 10.53 1.56 18.65
CA ASN A 203 9.59 1.05 17.66
C ASN A 203 9.69 -0.49 17.56
N PRO A 204 8.59 -1.24 17.78
CA PRO A 204 8.61 -2.70 17.83
C PRO A 204 8.88 -3.36 16.46
N PHE A 205 8.73 -2.62 15.35
CA PHE A 205 8.99 -3.13 14.01
C PHE A 205 10.46 -2.97 13.59
N THR A 206 11.12 -1.89 14.05
CA THR A 206 12.49 -1.55 13.62
C THR A 206 13.53 -1.77 14.71
N GLY A 207 13.12 -1.81 15.98
CA GLY A 207 14.00 -1.88 17.15
C GLY A 207 14.75 -0.57 17.42
N VAL A 208 14.35 0.54 16.80
CA VAL A 208 14.99 1.85 16.92
C VAL A 208 14.01 2.84 17.58
N ASP A 209 14.55 3.70 18.45
CA ASP A 209 13.85 4.84 19.05
C ASP A 209 14.35 6.12 18.36
N ASP A 210 13.45 6.93 17.82
CA ASP A 210 13.80 8.21 17.18
C ASP A 210 14.05 9.35 18.19
N GLY A 211 13.78 9.10 19.48
CA GLY A 211 13.95 10.04 20.58
C GLY A 211 12.89 11.16 20.62
N LEU A 212 11.81 11.03 19.85
CA LEU A 212 10.72 11.99 19.77
C LEU A 212 9.45 11.42 20.43
N ASN A 213 8.47 12.29 20.63
CA ASN A 213 7.14 11.85 21.02
C ASN A 213 6.39 11.32 19.79
N ALA A 214 5.51 10.36 20.02
CA ALA A 214 4.67 9.73 19.01
C ALA A 214 3.89 10.75 18.18
N ALA A 215 3.76 10.42 16.89
CA ALA A 215 2.89 11.10 15.95
C ALA A 215 1.42 11.16 16.42
N ILE A 216 0.77 12.30 16.19
CA ILE A 216 -0.63 12.55 16.62
C ILE A 216 -1.58 12.99 15.50
N ALA A 217 -1.07 13.39 14.34
CA ALA A 217 -1.90 13.78 13.21
C ALA A 217 -2.16 12.56 12.32
N SER A 218 -3.31 12.51 11.69
CA SER A 218 -3.63 11.47 10.70
C SER A 218 -2.99 11.77 9.35
N PRO A 219 -2.53 10.73 8.62
CA PRO A 219 -2.29 10.88 7.20
C PRO A 219 -3.62 11.01 6.45
N LEU A 220 -3.55 11.48 5.22
CA LEU A 220 -4.64 11.39 4.25
C LEU A 220 -4.25 10.35 3.21
N ILE A 221 -4.95 9.22 3.21
CA ILE A 221 -4.74 8.15 2.24
C ILE A 221 -5.73 8.33 1.11
N TRP A 222 -5.27 8.40 -0.13
CA TRP A 222 -6.11 8.68 -1.29
C TRP A 222 -6.28 7.52 -2.23
N GLU A 223 -5.37 6.54 -2.21
CA GLU A 223 -5.50 5.33 -3.00
C GLU A 223 -4.57 4.23 -2.47
N ILE A 224 -5.00 2.98 -2.61
CA ILE A 224 -4.24 1.76 -2.32
C ILE A 224 -4.41 0.81 -3.49
N ASN A 225 -3.31 0.48 -4.16
CA ASN A 225 -3.31 -0.49 -5.26
C ASN A 225 -2.58 -1.76 -4.82
N ALA A 226 -3.11 -2.93 -5.17
CA ALA A 226 -2.38 -4.20 -5.11
C ALA A 226 -2.30 -4.81 -6.51
N VAL A 227 -1.13 -4.68 -7.14
CA VAL A 227 -0.93 -5.07 -8.54
C VAL A 227 -0.58 -6.56 -8.61
N ALA A 228 -1.41 -7.32 -9.34
CA ALA A 228 -1.17 -8.74 -9.57
C ALA A 228 0.04 -8.99 -10.47
N ILE A 229 0.65 -10.17 -10.33
CA ILE A 229 1.46 -10.74 -11.40
C ILE A 229 0.51 -11.23 -12.51
N PRO A 230 0.71 -10.85 -13.78
CA PRO A 230 -0.09 -11.39 -14.87
C PRO A 230 0.02 -12.91 -14.90
N GLU A 231 -1.11 -13.62 -14.81
CA GLU A 231 -1.09 -15.08 -14.88
C GLU A 231 -0.47 -15.56 -16.21
N PRO A 232 0.38 -16.61 -16.21
CA PRO A 232 0.97 -17.16 -17.43
C PRO A 232 -0.10 -17.54 -18.48
N ALA A 233 -1.29 -17.95 -18.04
CA ALA A 233 -2.40 -18.28 -18.91
C ALA A 233 -2.86 -17.10 -19.77
N ALA A 234 -2.85 -15.87 -19.25
CA ALA A 234 -3.15 -14.66 -20.02
C ALA A 234 -2.13 -14.45 -21.15
N CYS A 235 -0.84 -14.67 -20.87
CA CYS A 235 0.21 -14.61 -21.87
C CYS A 235 0.06 -15.69 -22.96
N VAL A 236 -0.31 -16.92 -22.56
CA VAL A 236 -0.54 -18.03 -23.51
C VAL A 236 -1.76 -17.76 -24.39
N LEU A 237 -2.87 -17.29 -23.83
CA LEU A 237 -4.08 -16.96 -24.62
C LEU A 237 -3.80 -15.82 -25.60
N LEU A 238 -3.06 -14.79 -25.19
CA LEU A 238 -2.62 -13.71 -26.08
C LEU A 238 -1.75 -14.24 -27.22
N ALA A 239 -0.75 -15.07 -26.91
CA ALA A 239 0.12 -15.67 -27.92
C ALA A 239 -0.67 -16.54 -28.92
N CYS A 240 -1.63 -17.33 -28.44
CA CYS A 240 -2.54 -18.11 -29.27
C CYS A 240 -3.41 -17.21 -30.16
N GLY A 241 -3.95 -16.12 -29.62
CA GLY A 241 -4.74 -15.13 -30.37
C GLY A 241 -3.94 -14.47 -31.49
N ILE A 242 -2.70 -14.05 -31.21
CA ILE A 242 -1.79 -13.48 -32.22
C ILE A 242 -1.47 -14.51 -33.31
N ALA A 243 -1.17 -15.76 -32.92
CA ALA A 243 -0.88 -16.83 -33.87
C ALA A 243 -2.09 -17.14 -34.78
N ALA A 244 -3.31 -17.13 -34.24
CA ALA A 244 -4.55 -17.32 -35.00
C ALA A 244 -4.78 -16.17 -35.99
N ALA A 245 -4.63 -14.92 -35.55
CA ALA A 245 -4.77 -13.73 -36.41
C ALA A 245 -3.73 -13.74 -37.55
N ALA A 246 -2.48 -14.10 -37.26
CA ALA A 246 -1.43 -14.22 -38.28
C ALA A 246 -1.74 -15.30 -39.33
N ARG A 247 -2.33 -16.44 -38.92
CA ARG A 247 -2.77 -17.51 -39.84
C ARG A 247 -3.92 -17.05 -40.74
N LEU A 248 -4.91 -16.35 -40.18
CA LEU A 248 -6.03 -15.80 -40.94
C LEU A 248 -5.57 -14.78 -41.99
N ARG A 249 -4.66 -13.87 -41.62
CA ARG A 249 -4.07 -12.90 -42.56
C ARG A 249 -3.33 -13.57 -43.71
N ARG A 250 -2.57 -14.64 -43.45
CA ARG A 250 -1.90 -15.41 -44.51
C ARG A 250 -2.88 -16.15 -45.42
N ALA A 251 -4.02 -16.60 -44.91
CA ALA A 251 -5.05 -17.22 -45.73
C ALA A 251 -5.68 -16.21 -46.70
N GLN A 252 -5.98 -15.00 -46.24
CA GLN A 252 -6.54 -13.92 -47.07
C GLN A 252 -5.60 -13.46 -48.20
N GLN A 253 -4.28 -13.50 -47.98
CA GLN A 253 -3.29 -13.14 -49.00
C GLN A 253 -3.13 -14.20 -50.11
N ARG A 254 -3.63 -15.42 -49.93
CA ARG A 254 -3.55 -16.49 -50.94
C ARG A 254 -4.75 -16.54 -51.89
N THR A 255 -5.79 -15.75 -51.61
CA THR A 255 -7.05 -15.71 -52.37
C THR A 255 -7.12 -14.55 -53.38
N VAL A 256 -6.01 -13.89 -53.66
CA VAL A 256 -5.86 -12.85 -54.69
C VAL A 256 -4.80 -13.30 -55.68
#